data_AF-E9DX60-F1
#
_entry.id   AF-E9DX60-F1
#
_cell.length_a   1.000
_cell.length_b   1.000
_cell.length_c   1.000
_cell.angle_alpha   90.00
_cell.angle_beta   90.00
_cell.angle_gamma   90.00
#
_symmetry.space_group_name_H-M   'P 1'
#
loop_
_entity.id
_entity.type
_entity.pdbx_description
1 polymer ?
#
loop_
_entity_poly.entity_id
_entity_poly.type
_entity_poly.pdbx_seq_one_letter_code
_entity_poly.pdbx_strand_id
1 'polypeptide(L)'
;MLRKASIPIFTREDCVKLDPESGGRDSVLVVCAGGAGQNVCKYDSGGSLVDQETGQVIGLASLIIPQAGYQLGDMMLCNEAPTLFTRVGSHVRFILENLGASKQPSKQREQSEADKQLQTHCGRSGNEKTCMRAAFRCTGQVEKDAPIRQFLEFVDRMQVCADQDNDTDKCIAKAKECKEKDKLPLGDVAKLAQCAKKDL
;
A
#
# COMPACT_ATOMS: atom_id res chain seq x y z
N MET A 1 -14.56 -8.41 18.32
CA MET A 1 -13.75 -8.81 19.50
C MET A 1 -12.35 -9.13 19.01
N LEU A 2 -11.32 -8.52 19.60
CA LEU A 2 -9.92 -8.79 19.22
C LEU A 2 -9.49 -10.16 19.78
N ARG A 3 -8.75 -10.94 18.99
CA ARG A 3 -8.21 -12.25 19.38
C ARG A 3 -6.68 -12.24 19.21
N LYS A 4 -6.00 -13.12 19.94
CA LYS A 4 -4.57 -13.37 19.81
C LYS A 4 -4.29 -14.87 19.75
N ALA A 5 -3.24 -15.25 19.04
CA ALA A 5 -2.73 -16.61 18.98
C ALA A 5 -1.21 -16.59 19.13
N SER A 6 -0.66 -17.64 19.72
CA SER A 6 0.78 -17.91 19.71
C SER A 6 1.05 -18.80 18.51
N ILE A 7 1.93 -18.37 17.61
CA ILE A 7 2.21 -19.09 16.37
C ILE A 7 3.72 -19.34 16.23
N PRO A 8 4.13 -20.51 15.69
CA PRO A 8 5.53 -20.80 15.46
C PRO A 8 6.09 -19.94 14.33
N ILE A 9 7.37 -19.59 14.44
CA ILE A 9 8.15 -18.92 13.37
C ILE A 9 8.95 -20.00 12.63
N PHE A 10 8.91 -19.95 11.30
CA PHE A 10 9.67 -20.85 10.44
C PHE A 10 10.91 -20.18 9.87
N THR A 11 11.87 -20.99 9.46
CA THR A 11 13.02 -20.51 8.69
C THR A 11 12.55 -19.95 7.34
N ARG A 12 13.33 -19.05 6.76
CA ARG A 12 12.98 -18.49 5.44
C ARG A 12 12.98 -19.57 4.37
N GLU A 13 13.95 -20.49 4.47
CA GLU A 13 14.12 -21.62 3.58
C GLU A 13 12.87 -22.50 3.56
N ASP A 14 12.21 -22.69 4.70
CA ASP A 14 10.97 -23.48 4.76
C ASP A 14 9.81 -22.76 4.07
N CYS A 15 9.73 -21.44 4.16
CA CYS A 15 8.69 -20.67 3.48
C CYS A 15 8.91 -20.60 1.96
N VAL A 16 10.17 -20.43 1.51
CA VAL A 16 10.51 -20.41 0.08
C VAL A 16 10.17 -21.75 -0.61
N LYS A 17 10.26 -22.88 0.11
CA LYS A 17 9.83 -24.18 -0.42
C LYS A 17 8.32 -24.25 -0.65
N LEU A 18 7.53 -23.55 0.17
CA LEU A 18 6.07 -23.57 0.10
C LEU A 18 5.51 -22.56 -0.91
N ASP A 19 6.22 -21.45 -1.12
CA ASP A 19 5.90 -20.46 -2.14
C ASP A 19 7.19 -19.98 -2.83
N PRO A 20 7.58 -20.60 -3.96
CA PRO A 20 8.78 -20.21 -4.70
C PRO A 20 8.74 -18.77 -5.22
N GLU A 21 7.55 -18.16 -5.39
CA GLU A 21 7.43 -16.76 -5.79
C GLU A 21 7.79 -15.80 -4.65
N SER A 22 7.46 -16.18 -3.39
CA SER A 22 8.00 -15.49 -2.20
C SER A 22 9.52 -15.63 -2.03
N GLY A 23 10.11 -16.62 -2.73
CA GLY A 23 11.54 -16.88 -2.86
C GLY A 23 12.28 -16.00 -3.87
N GLY A 24 11.58 -15.14 -4.60
CA GLY A 24 12.17 -14.08 -5.41
C GLY A 24 13.07 -13.16 -4.55
N ARG A 25 13.75 -12.18 -5.19
CA ARG A 25 14.73 -11.28 -4.54
C ARG A 25 14.23 -10.58 -3.25
N ASP A 26 12.94 -10.66 -2.93
CA ASP A 26 12.27 -10.15 -1.73
C ASP A 26 12.11 -11.16 -0.55
N SER A 27 12.64 -12.39 -0.63
CA SER A 27 12.59 -13.36 0.49
C SER A 27 13.29 -12.86 1.78
N VAL A 28 14.21 -11.91 1.66
CA VAL A 28 14.87 -11.26 2.81
C VAL A 28 13.91 -10.29 3.55
N LEU A 29 12.83 -9.88 2.89
CA LEU A 29 11.84 -8.93 3.39
C LEU A 29 10.65 -9.60 4.09
N VAL A 30 10.66 -10.93 4.24
CA VAL A 30 9.56 -11.66 4.88
C VAL A 30 9.97 -12.43 6.14
N VAL A 31 8.97 -12.66 7.00
CA VAL A 31 8.97 -13.58 8.14
C VAL A 31 7.83 -14.58 7.92
N CYS A 32 8.10 -15.85 8.17
CA CYS A 32 7.15 -16.94 7.98
C CYS A 32 6.62 -17.39 9.35
N ALA A 33 5.31 -17.39 9.58
CA ALA A 33 4.76 -17.85 10.85
C ALA A 33 3.34 -18.39 10.74
N GLY A 34 2.95 -19.24 11.68
CA GLY A 34 1.60 -19.82 11.74
C GLY A 34 1.42 -21.07 10.89
N GLY A 35 0.17 -21.46 10.67
CA GLY A 35 -0.21 -22.72 10.06
C GLY A 35 -0.78 -23.70 11.09
N ALA A 36 -1.05 -24.95 10.68
CA ALA A 36 -1.68 -25.95 11.55
C ALA A 36 -3.02 -25.46 12.17
N GLY A 37 -3.81 -24.69 11.41
CA GLY A 37 -5.05 -24.06 11.86
C GLY A 37 -4.90 -22.86 12.80
N GLN A 38 -3.68 -22.50 13.21
CA GLN A 38 -3.37 -21.30 13.99
C GLN A 38 -2.67 -20.27 13.09
N ASN A 39 -3.48 -19.43 12.45
CA ASN A 39 -2.98 -18.54 11.41
C ASN A 39 -3.70 -17.20 11.37
N VAL A 40 -3.12 -16.28 10.61
CA VAL A 40 -3.77 -15.04 10.16
C VAL A 40 -4.92 -15.42 9.22
N CYS A 41 -6.05 -14.74 9.35
CA CYS A 41 -7.23 -14.99 8.53
C CYS A 41 -7.60 -13.74 7.72
N LYS A 42 -8.70 -13.83 6.97
CA LYS A 42 -9.31 -12.65 6.36
C LYS A 42 -9.57 -11.58 7.42
N TYR A 43 -9.23 -10.33 7.09
CA TYR A 43 -9.33 -9.13 7.93
C TYR A 43 -8.20 -8.89 8.94
N ASP A 44 -7.21 -9.77 9.01
CA ASP A 44 -6.02 -9.58 9.87
C ASP A 44 -4.86 -8.88 9.14
N SER A 45 -5.04 -8.47 7.88
CA SER A 45 -4.02 -7.77 7.08
C SER A 45 -3.50 -6.52 7.78
N GLY A 46 -2.18 -6.38 7.87
CA GLY A 46 -1.49 -5.33 8.63
C GLY A 46 -1.39 -5.59 10.14
N GLY A 47 -1.99 -6.67 10.64
CA GLY A 47 -1.88 -7.10 12.04
C GLY A 47 -0.44 -7.41 12.44
N SER A 48 -0.09 -7.11 13.69
CA SER A 48 1.27 -7.25 14.20
C SER A 48 1.59 -8.68 14.61
N LEU A 49 2.75 -9.19 14.15
CA LEU A 49 3.43 -10.33 14.75
C LEU A 49 4.44 -9.82 15.78
N VAL A 50 4.22 -10.17 17.05
CA VAL A 50 5.00 -9.69 18.19
C VAL A 50 5.77 -10.85 18.79
N ASP A 51 7.09 -10.67 18.93
CA ASP A 51 7.94 -11.58 19.67
C ASP A 51 7.58 -11.54 21.16
N GLN A 52 7.25 -12.69 21.75
CA GLN A 52 6.69 -12.74 23.10
C GLN A 52 7.72 -12.46 24.19
N GLU A 53 8.99 -12.75 23.94
CA GLU A 53 10.07 -12.56 24.92
C GLU A 53 10.48 -11.09 25.00
N THR A 54 10.66 -10.46 23.84
CA THR A 54 11.18 -9.09 23.73
C THR A 54 10.08 -8.03 23.62
N GLY A 55 8.85 -8.42 23.28
CA GLY A 55 7.74 -7.50 23.01
C GLY A 55 7.90 -6.72 21.69
N GLN A 56 8.87 -7.07 20.84
CA GLN A 56 9.12 -6.36 19.60
C GLN A 56 8.18 -6.79 18.48
N VAL A 57 7.73 -5.85 17.65
CA VAL A 57 7.02 -6.16 16.42
C VAL A 57 8.04 -6.63 15.39
N ILE A 58 7.99 -7.91 15.04
CA ILE A 58 8.93 -8.55 14.10
C ILE A 58 8.34 -8.73 12.70
N GLY A 59 7.01 -8.70 12.59
CA GLY A 59 6.30 -8.90 11.33
C GLY A 59 4.97 -8.14 11.24
N LEU A 60 4.51 -7.87 10.02
CA LEU A 60 3.16 -7.39 9.73
C LEU A 60 2.47 -8.36 8.78
N ALA A 61 1.25 -8.79 9.09
CA ALA A 61 0.50 -9.76 8.29
C ALA A 61 0.28 -9.24 6.86
N SER A 62 0.80 -9.96 5.87
CA SER A 62 0.83 -9.49 4.48
C SER A 62 0.08 -10.43 3.54
N LEU A 63 0.53 -11.68 3.44
CA LEU A 63 0.02 -12.63 2.45
C LEU A 63 -0.12 -14.02 3.05
N ILE A 64 -1.28 -14.64 2.87
CA ILE A 64 -1.51 -16.04 3.22
C ILE A 64 -1.09 -16.89 2.02
N ILE A 65 -0.23 -17.89 2.24
CA ILE A 65 0.18 -18.81 1.17
C ILE A 65 -1.03 -19.68 0.77
N PRO A 66 -1.47 -19.67 -0.49
CA PRO A 66 -2.54 -20.53 -0.95
C PRO A 66 -2.09 -21.99 -0.91
N GLN A 67 -2.94 -22.88 -0.39
CA GLN A 67 -2.71 -24.32 -0.49
C GLN A 67 -3.31 -24.90 -1.77
N ALA A 68 -2.65 -25.91 -2.33
CA ALA A 68 -3.19 -26.67 -3.46
C ALA A 68 -4.55 -27.28 -3.09
N GLY A 69 -5.56 -27.00 -3.92
CA GLY A 69 -6.94 -27.48 -3.71
C GLY A 69 -7.85 -26.54 -2.92
N TYR A 70 -7.35 -25.42 -2.39
CA TYR A 70 -8.16 -24.40 -1.72
C TYR A 70 -8.59 -23.32 -2.72
N GLN A 71 -9.88 -23.02 -2.78
CA GLN A 71 -10.40 -21.92 -3.60
C GLN A 71 -10.25 -20.57 -2.87
N LEU A 72 -10.34 -19.46 -3.61
CA LEU A 72 -10.27 -18.10 -3.03
C LEU A 72 -11.33 -17.87 -1.92
N GLY A 73 -12.44 -18.62 -1.95
CA GLY A 73 -13.47 -18.63 -0.91
C GLY A 73 -13.04 -19.34 0.38
N ASP A 74 -12.12 -20.30 0.30
CA ASP A 74 -11.60 -21.06 1.44
C ASP A 74 -10.49 -20.29 2.18
N MET A 75 -9.88 -19.27 1.55
CA MET A 75 -9.02 -18.29 2.23
C MET A 75 -9.76 -17.48 3.33
N MET A 76 -11.09 -17.64 3.44
CA MET A 76 -11.83 -17.16 4.60
C MET A 76 -11.50 -17.94 5.87
N LEU A 77 -11.01 -19.18 5.75
CA LEU A 77 -10.54 -20.01 6.84
C LEU A 77 -9.04 -19.79 7.02
N CYS A 78 -8.61 -19.74 8.27
CA CYS A 78 -7.24 -19.47 8.68
C CYS A 78 -6.34 -20.64 8.25
N ASN A 79 -5.89 -20.62 6.98
CA ASN A 79 -5.28 -21.73 6.25
C ASN A 79 -4.22 -22.50 7.05
N GLU A 80 -4.04 -23.77 6.69
CA GLU A 80 -3.05 -24.67 7.30
C GLU A 80 -1.60 -24.31 6.96
N ALA A 81 -1.35 -23.59 5.86
CA ALA A 81 -0.02 -23.15 5.47
C ALA A 81 0.40 -21.88 6.24
N PRO A 82 1.69 -21.70 6.56
CA PRO A 82 2.17 -20.46 7.19
C PRO A 82 1.81 -19.20 6.40
N THR A 83 1.67 -18.08 7.13
CA THR A 83 1.49 -16.74 6.55
C THR A 83 2.84 -16.06 6.37
N LEU A 84 2.96 -15.28 5.30
CA LEU A 84 4.04 -14.35 5.05
C LEU A 84 3.74 -13.01 5.70
N PHE A 85 4.66 -12.59 6.56
CA PHE A 85 4.66 -11.30 7.22
C PHE A 85 5.75 -10.42 6.62
N THR A 86 5.49 -9.12 6.46
CA THR A 86 6.55 -8.15 6.14
C THR A 86 7.51 -8.05 7.31
N ARG A 87 8.80 -8.27 7.08
CA ARG A 87 9.85 -8.17 8.11
C ARG A 87 10.06 -6.72 8.51
N VAL A 88 9.63 -6.37 9.73
CA VAL A 88 9.75 -5.01 10.27
C VAL A 88 11.22 -4.59 10.37
N GLY A 89 12.09 -5.51 10.80
CA GLY A 89 13.53 -5.26 10.92
C GLY A 89 14.19 -4.71 9.64
N SER A 90 13.71 -5.10 8.47
CA SER A 90 14.23 -4.61 7.17
C SER A 90 13.80 -3.18 6.84
N HIS A 91 12.80 -2.65 7.55
CA HIS A 91 12.18 -1.34 7.28
C HIS A 91 12.35 -0.34 8.43
N VAL A 92 13.03 -0.70 9.53
CA VAL A 92 13.19 0.17 10.72
C VAL A 92 13.74 1.53 10.33
N ARG A 93 14.75 1.60 9.47
CA ARG A 93 15.31 2.88 9.02
C ARG A 93 14.25 3.76 8.33
N PHE A 94 13.51 3.19 7.38
CA PHE A 94 12.42 3.90 6.72
C PHE A 94 11.36 4.34 7.72
N ILE A 95 10.99 3.48 8.68
CA ILE A 95 10.02 3.83 9.72
C ILE A 95 10.53 5.04 10.50
N LEU A 96 11.76 4.99 11.03
CA LEU A 96 12.34 6.08 11.81
C LEU A 96 12.40 7.41 11.04
N GLU A 97 12.77 7.37 9.75
CA GLU A 97 12.80 8.53 8.86
C GLU A 97 11.42 9.12 8.56
N ASN A 98 10.34 8.37 8.82
CA ASN A 98 8.95 8.76 8.52
C ASN A 98 8.02 8.72 9.74
N LEU A 99 8.54 8.54 10.97
CA LEU A 99 7.77 8.61 12.21
C LEU A 99 7.21 10.02 12.49
N GLY A 100 7.64 11.03 11.73
CA GLY A 100 7.40 12.43 12.03
C GLY A 100 8.05 12.84 13.37
N ALA A 101 8.05 14.13 13.69
CA ALA A 101 8.51 14.62 14.98
C ALA A 101 7.56 14.16 16.10
N SER A 102 7.72 12.93 16.58
CA SER A 102 7.03 12.39 17.75
C SER A 102 7.73 12.86 19.02
N LYS A 103 7.47 14.13 19.39
CA LYS A 103 7.51 14.54 20.80
C LYS A 103 6.15 15.13 21.18
N GLN A 104 5.53 14.43 22.14
CA GLN A 104 4.44 14.81 23.05
C GLN A 104 2.99 14.37 22.75
N PRO A 105 2.23 14.06 23.82
CA PRO A 105 0.98 13.33 23.76
C PRO A 105 -0.19 14.24 23.37
N SER A 106 -1.16 13.66 22.65
CA SER A 106 -2.54 14.12 22.48
C SER A 106 -2.73 15.64 22.47
N LYS A 107 -2.38 16.29 21.36
CA LYS A 107 -3.17 17.42 20.86
C LYS A 107 -3.63 17.05 19.47
N GLN A 108 -4.89 17.37 19.19
CA GLN A 108 -5.58 17.10 17.93
C GLN A 108 -4.62 17.30 16.76
N ARG A 109 -4.52 16.27 15.91
CA ARG A 109 -3.71 16.25 14.69
C ARG A 109 -4.04 17.53 13.92
N GLU A 110 -3.20 18.56 14.05
CA GLU A 110 -3.26 19.69 13.13
C GLU A 110 -3.01 19.08 11.76
N GLN A 111 -4.05 19.00 10.93
CA GLN A 111 -3.92 18.55 9.55
C GLN A 111 -2.80 19.36 8.92
N SER A 112 -1.79 18.67 8.40
CA SER A 112 -0.71 19.35 7.70
C SER A 112 -1.32 20.17 6.57
N GLU A 113 -0.71 21.30 6.24
CA GLU A 113 -1.18 22.16 5.16
C GLU A 113 -1.30 21.37 3.84
N ALA A 114 -0.41 20.38 3.62
CA ALA A 114 -0.48 19.44 2.52
C ALA A 114 -1.75 18.55 2.56
N ASP A 115 -2.13 18.02 3.73
CA ASP A 115 -3.34 17.21 3.89
C ASP A 115 -4.61 18.03 3.63
N LYS A 116 -4.65 19.29 4.09
CA LYS A 116 -5.77 20.21 3.82
C LYS A 116 -5.89 20.52 2.33
N GLN A 117 -4.76 20.77 1.67
CA GLN A 117 -4.73 21.04 0.24
C GLN A 117 -5.13 19.80 -0.58
N LEU A 118 -4.69 18.61 -0.19
CA LEU A 118 -5.12 17.36 -0.82
C LEU A 118 -6.61 17.10 -0.63
N GLN A 119 -7.14 17.30 0.58
CA GLN A 119 -8.56 17.10 0.86
C GLN A 119 -9.42 18.11 0.09
N THR A 120 -8.98 19.38 0.01
CA THR A 120 -9.63 20.41 -0.80
C THR A 120 -9.57 20.07 -2.29
N HIS A 121 -8.44 19.55 -2.77
CA HIS A 121 -8.27 19.14 -4.17
C HIS A 121 -9.19 17.98 -4.53
N CYS A 122 -9.18 16.90 -3.75
CA CYS A 122 -10.01 15.73 -4.00
C CYS A 122 -11.50 16.00 -3.81
N GLY A 123 -11.88 16.88 -2.87
CA GLY A 123 -13.27 17.29 -2.63
C GLY A 123 -13.89 18.13 -3.76
N ARG A 124 -13.10 18.68 -4.69
CA ARG A 124 -13.61 19.35 -5.89
C ARG A 124 -14.10 18.38 -6.96
N SER A 125 -13.58 17.16 -6.94
CA SER A 125 -13.98 16.10 -7.86
C SER A 125 -15.14 15.32 -7.27
N GLY A 126 -16.18 15.02 -8.05
CA GLY A 126 -17.28 14.13 -7.62
C GLY A 126 -16.86 12.68 -7.32
N ASN A 127 -15.54 12.40 -7.32
CA ASN A 127 -14.90 11.10 -7.21
C ASN A 127 -13.82 11.11 -6.10
N GLU A 128 -14.10 11.74 -4.96
CA GLU A 128 -13.18 11.90 -3.83
C GLU A 128 -12.46 10.59 -3.44
N LYS A 129 -13.18 9.46 -3.36
CA LYS A 129 -12.59 8.15 -3.03
C LYS A 129 -11.53 7.70 -4.04
N THR A 130 -11.77 7.92 -5.33
CA THR A 130 -10.83 7.58 -6.41
C THR A 130 -9.62 8.49 -6.37
N CYS A 131 -9.83 9.79 -6.12
CA CYS A 131 -8.77 10.77 -5.94
C CYS A 131 -7.87 10.42 -4.74
N MET A 132 -8.45 10.11 -3.58
CA MET A 132 -7.70 9.75 -2.38
C MET A 132 -6.92 8.44 -2.57
N ARG A 133 -7.49 7.46 -3.29
CA ARG A 133 -6.76 6.23 -3.65
C ARG A 133 -5.60 6.51 -4.62
N ALA A 134 -5.79 7.40 -5.58
CA ALA A 134 -4.72 7.84 -6.47
C ALA A 134 -3.60 8.55 -5.69
N ALA A 135 -3.94 9.43 -4.76
CA ALA A 135 -2.98 10.12 -3.88
C ALA A 135 -2.17 9.15 -3.02
N PHE A 136 -2.79 8.09 -2.53
CA PHE A 136 -2.07 7.03 -1.84
C PHE A 136 -1.01 6.37 -2.73
N ARG A 137 -1.35 6.05 -3.99
CA ARG A 137 -0.39 5.51 -4.98
C ARG A 137 0.70 6.52 -5.37
N CYS A 138 0.45 7.81 -5.19
CA CYS A 138 1.42 8.89 -5.43
C CYS A 138 2.46 9.02 -4.31
N THR A 139 2.17 8.49 -3.12
CA THR A 139 3.04 8.64 -1.96
C THR A 139 4.33 7.84 -2.19
N GLY A 140 5.47 8.52 -2.16
CA GLY A 140 6.79 7.93 -2.43
C GLY A 140 7.22 7.90 -3.91
N GLN A 141 6.33 8.30 -4.84
CA GLN A 141 6.65 8.46 -6.26
C GLN A 141 7.06 9.90 -6.63
N VAL A 142 6.79 10.84 -5.74
CA VAL A 142 7.17 12.25 -5.85
C VAL A 142 8.23 12.53 -4.77
N GLU A 143 9.24 13.32 -5.11
CA GLU A 143 10.31 13.70 -4.18
C GLU A 143 9.73 14.38 -2.93
N LYS A 144 10.33 14.12 -1.76
CA LYS A 144 9.83 14.63 -0.47
C LYS A 144 9.79 16.16 -0.41
N ASP A 145 10.68 16.83 -1.14
CA ASP A 145 10.84 18.28 -1.14
C ASP A 145 10.12 18.95 -2.32
N ALA A 146 9.42 18.15 -3.14
CA ALA A 146 8.67 18.65 -4.28
C ALA A 146 7.52 19.57 -3.83
N PRO A 147 7.21 20.63 -4.60
CA PRO A 147 6.03 21.45 -4.33
C PRO A 147 4.75 20.61 -4.31
N ILE A 148 3.87 20.86 -3.34
CA ILE A 148 2.57 20.18 -3.21
C ILE A 148 1.75 20.20 -4.51
N ARG A 149 1.89 21.26 -5.31
CA ARG A 149 1.28 21.35 -6.64
C ARG A 149 1.72 20.18 -7.54
N GLN A 150 3.01 19.88 -7.60
CA GLN A 150 3.53 18.77 -8.40
C GLN A 150 2.97 17.42 -7.94
N PHE A 151 2.80 17.24 -6.62
CA PHE A 151 2.14 16.08 -6.06
C PHE A 151 0.67 15.98 -6.53
N LEU A 152 -0.12 17.04 -6.39
CA LEU A 152 -1.52 17.07 -6.83
C LEU A 152 -1.66 16.86 -8.35
N GLU A 153 -0.70 17.34 -9.15
CA GLU A 153 -0.67 17.09 -10.59
C GLU A 153 -0.39 15.62 -10.92
N PHE A 154 0.38 14.92 -10.08
CA PHE A 154 0.53 13.47 -10.19
C PHE A 154 -0.75 12.74 -9.77
N VAL A 155 -1.43 13.21 -8.71
CA VAL A 155 -2.74 12.67 -8.29
C VAL A 155 -3.76 12.73 -9.43
N ASP A 156 -3.89 13.86 -10.13
CA ASP A 156 -4.81 14.01 -11.26
C ASP A 156 -4.56 12.95 -12.35
N ARG A 157 -3.30 12.73 -12.72
CA ARG A 157 -2.90 11.76 -13.77
C ARG A 157 -3.19 10.33 -13.32
N MET A 158 -2.81 10.01 -12.08
CA MET A 158 -3.05 8.70 -11.48
C MET A 158 -4.54 8.39 -11.34
N GLN A 159 -5.36 9.39 -10.98
CA GLN A 159 -6.81 9.25 -10.87
C GLN A 159 -7.45 8.97 -12.24
N VAL A 160 -7.01 9.68 -13.28
CA VAL A 160 -7.54 9.51 -14.64
C VAL A 160 -7.22 8.12 -15.18
N CYS A 161 -6.03 7.60 -14.92
CA CYS A 161 -5.55 6.34 -15.47
C CYS A 161 -5.80 5.12 -14.57
N ALA A 162 -6.55 5.28 -13.47
CA ALA A 162 -6.74 4.25 -12.46
C ALA A 162 -7.51 3.00 -12.97
N ASP A 163 -8.20 3.12 -14.10
CA ASP A 163 -9.02 2.08 -14.75
C ASP A 163 -8.33 1.43 -15.98
N GLN A 164 -7.07 1.78 -16.28
CA GLN A 164 -6.34 1.24 -17.43
C GLN A 164 -5.42 0.08 -17.02
N ASP A 165 -5.97 -1.13 -16.90
CA ASP A 165 -5.29 -2.28 -16.28
C ASP A 165 -3.91 -2.63 -16.88
N ASN A 166 -3.73 -2.55 -18.21
CA ASN A 166 -2.45 -2.90 -18.87
C ASN A 166 -1.68 -1.69 -19.47
N ASP A 167 -2.29 -0.51 -19.47
CA ASP A 167 -1.72 0.69 -20.11
C ASP A 167 -1.64 1.89 -19.15
N THR A 168 -1.67 1.64 -17.83
CA THR A 168 -1.57 2.68 -16.79
C THR A 168 -0.38 3.60 -17.01
N ASP A 169 0.82 3.07 -17.25
CA ASP A 169 2.04 3.89 -17.43
C ASP A 169 1.99 4.74 -18.71
N LYS A 170 1.48 4.17 -19.81
CA LYS A 170 1.30 4.89 -21.08
C LYS A 170 0.25 6.00 -20.92
N CYS A 171 -0.84 5.71 -20.22
CA CYS A 171 -1.87 6.69 -19.90
C CYS A 171 -1.31 7.82 -19.03
N ILE A 172 -0.50 7.53 -18.01
CA ILE A 172 0.11 8.55 -17.14
C ILE A 172 1.07 9.44 -17.93
N ALA A 173 1.89 8.86 -18.79
CA ALA A 173 2.79 9.59 -19.68
C ALA A 173 2.02 10.52 -20.62
N LYS A 174 0.99 9.99 -21.28
CA LYS A 174 0.11 10.78 -22.17
C LYS A 174 -0.67 11.86 -21.42
N ALA A 175 -1.13 11.59 -20.21
CA ALA A 175 -1.80 12.56 -19.37
C ALA A 175 -0.87 13.74 -19.01
N LYS A 176 0.42 13.47 -18.81
CA LYS A 176 1.42 14.53 -18.63
C LYS A 176 1.52 15.43 -19.87
N GLU A 177 1.66 14.84 -21.05
CA GLU A 177 1.73 15.57 -22.32
C GLU A 177 0.46 16.40 -22.58
N CYS A 178 -0.72 15.80 -22.38
CA CYS A 178 -2.00 16.48 -22.51
C CYS A 178 -2.11 17.72 -21.62
N LYS A 179 -1.65 17.60 -20.37
CA LYS A 179 -1.68 18.72 -19.42
C LYS A 179 -0.76 19.86 -19.85
N GLU A 180 0.44 19.55 -20.33
CA GLU A 180 1.41 20.53 -20.82
C GLU A 180 0.94 21.21 -22.11
N LYS A 181 0.38 20.43 -23.05
CA LYS A 181 -0.09 20.90 -24.35
C LYS A 181 -1.33 21.80 -24.23
N ASP A 182 -2.32 21.37 -23.48
CA ASP A 182 -3.62 22.06 -23.37
C ASP A 182 -3.68 23.01 -22.17
N LYS A 183 -2.57 23.14 -21.41
CA LYS A 183 -2.44 23.96 -20.20
C LYS A 183 -3.60 23.74 -19.23
N LEU A 184 -3.97 22.47 -19.02
CA LEU A 184 -5.14 22.11 -18.24
C LEU A 184 -4.95 22.52 -16.77
N PRO A 185 -5.96 23.17 -16.14
CA PRO A 185 -5.86 23.56 -14.75
C PRO A 185 -5.87 22.33 -13.84
N LEU A 186 -5.27 22.50 -12.66
CA LEU A 186 -5.26 21.48 -11.62
C LEU A 186 -6.70 21.07 -11.25
N GLY A 187 -6.98 19.78 -11.24
CA GLY A 187 -8.30 19.22 -10.91
C GLY A 187 -9.29 19.11 -12.08
N ASP A 188 -8.94 19.52 -13.30
CA ASP A 188 -9.78 19.31 -14.50
C ASP A 188 -9.62 17.88 -15.05
N VAL A 189 -9.96 16.91 -14.21
CA VAL A 189 -9.77 15.47 -14.48
C VAL A 189 -10.63 14.98 -15.65
N ALA A 190 -11.74 15.66 -15.97
CA ALA A 190 -12.61 15.28 -17.08
C ALA A 190 -11.96 15.58 -18.43
N LYS A 191 -11.42 16.80 -18.63
CA LYS A 191 -10.68 17.13 -19.86
C LYS A 191 -9.37 16.38 -19.95
N LEU A 192 -8.70 16.19 -18.81
CA LEU A 192 -7.49 15.39 -18.75
C LEU A 192 -7.76 13.95 -19.20
N ALA A 193 -8.87 13.33 -18.76
CA ALA A 193 -9.27 12.00 -19.21
C ALA A 193 -9.59 11.94 -20.71
N GLN A 194 -10.29 12.94 -21.24
CA GLN A 194 -10.62 12.99 -22.67
C GLN A 194 -9.39 13.00 -23.57
N CYS A 195 -8.32 13.70 -23.16
CA CYS A 195 -7.07 13.70 -23.91
C CYS A 195 -6.21 12.46 -23.60
N ALA A 196 -6.06 12.12 -22.32
CA ALA A 196 -5.17 11.06 -21.87
C ALA A 196 -5.63 9.68 -22.31
N LYS A 197 -6.94 9.43 -22.43
CA LYS A 197 -7.49 8.13 -22.86
C LYS A 197 -7.82 8.07 -24.35
N LYS A 198 -7.62 9.16 -25.09
CA LYS A 198 -7.88 9.16 -26.53
C LYS A 198 -6.94 8.17 -27.18
N ASP A 199 -7.44 7.24 -27.99
CA ASP A 199 -6.60 6.30 -28.76
C ASP A 199 -5.65 5.43 -27.88
N LEU A 200 -6.09 5.06 -26.68
CA LEU A 200 -5.41 4.14 -25.76
C LEU A 200 -6.14 2.79 -25.70
#